data_AF-A0AAD3M659-F1
#
_entry.id   AF-A0AAD3M659-F1
#
_cell.length_a   1.000
_cell.length_b   1.000
_cell.length_c   1.000
_cell.angle_alpha   90.00
_cell.angle_beta   90.00
_cell.angle_gamma   90.00
#
_symmetry.space_group_name_H-M   'P 1'
#
loop_
_entity.id
_entity.type
_entity.pdbx_description
1 polymer ?
#
loop_
_entity_poly.entity_id
_entity_poly.type
_entity_poly.pdbx_seq_one_letter_code
_entity_poly.pdbx_strand_id
1 'polypeptide(L)'
;MISRIEPGAFLGLPALKRLDLSNNSIGCLNVDIFKGLTSLIRLNLSGNMFSSLAQGTFDSLVSLKSLEFQTPYLLCDCNLLWLLRWIKERNIAVKNTKCSYPQSLQGQLITSIRPELLTCDAPLELPSFQLTPSQRQVVFQGDSLPFQCQASFVAEDMQVLWYQNGRMVKPDAAQGIFIEKRMVQNCSLIASALTISNIQPGFTGNWECRVRTSRGNTTRTVHIVVLESSAKYCAPERISNNKGEFRWPRTLAGIRAYLSCNRLPSSAGTYSGSAGEEQRAWRYCDREGLWAEEDYSRCQFQKDVTRFLYVINQMPLNESNVVPRARRLLVYTIDAANFSDKMDIIFVAEMIEKFGKFVEKFKDLGEVMVSMASNLMLADERVLWMAQREAMACSRIIACLQKIAVYRLATAQAFSLTSPNIALEAHTVRANDWNGMTCMLFQRPSPERTPSQDRQLTFKCNTTSSFSSILHKVDQRDVPACPQDPVITLRRFALRVGCQVHACWEPQPGGRTSAVEYFSRDPASAPSHLRHYYHTLLCLLTIIVSYIHHHRSVR
;
A
#
# COMPACT_ATOMS: atom_id res chain seq x y z
N MET A 1 -25.95 17.51 -44.34
CA MET A 1 -26.22 16.05 -44.38
C MET A 1 -27.72 15.84 -44.21
N ILE A 2 -28.33 14.95 -44.98
CA ILE A 2 -29.78 14.69 -44.90
C ILE A 2 -30.07 13.91 -43.62
N SER A 3 -31.00 14.38 -42.79
CA SER A 3 -31.43 13.70 -41.55
C SER A 3 -32.83 13.12 -41.63
N ARG A 4 -33.69 13.66 -42.51
CA ARG A 4 -35.08 13.23 -42.68
C ARG A 4 -35.47 13.26 -44.16
N ILE A 5 -36.26 12.28 -44.58
CA ILE A 5 -36.88 12.22 -45.91
C ILE A 5 -38.39 12.17 -45.66
N GLU A 6 -39.12 13.15 -46.18
CA GLU A 6 -40.57 13.21 -46.00
C GLU A 6 -41.29 12.12 -46.82
N PRO A 7 -42.43 11.59 -46.35
CA PRO A 7 -43.22 10.62 -47.10
C PRO A 7 -43.54 11.14 -48.50
N GLY A 8 -43.29 10.32 -49.52
CA GLY A 8 -43.57 10.68 -50.89
C GLY A 8 -42.56 11.64 -51.55
N ALA A 9 -41.40 11.89 -50.93
CA ALA A 9 -40.32 12.70 -51.52
C ALA A 9 -39.86 12.22 -52.91
N PHE A 10 -40.11 10.95 -53.25
CA PHE A 10 -39.77 10.35 -54.54
C PHE A 10 -41.00 10.04 -55.42
N LEU A 11 -42.20 10.51 -55.05
CA LEU A 11 -43.39 10.37 -55.88
C LEU A 11 -43.17 11.13 -57.20
N GLY A 12 -43.49 10.47 -58.33
CA GLY A 12 -43.30 11.04 -59.67
C GLY A 12 -41.97 10.68 -60.34
N LEU A 13 -41.14 9.80 -59.73
CA LEU A 13 -39.89 9.30 -60.32
C LEU A 13 -39.96 7.81 -60.74
N PRO A 14 -40.95 7.36 -61.52
CA PRO A 14 -41.15 5.93 -61.80
C PRO A 14 -40.00 5.32 -62.63
N ALA A 15 -39.29 6.12 -63.43
CA ALA A 15 -38.18 5.68 -64.27
C ALA A 15 -36.81 5.62 -63.57
N LEU A 16 -36.73 6.02 -62.29
CA LEU A 16 -35.46 6.09 -61.55
C LEU A 16 -34.90 4.67 -61.35
N LYS A 17 -33.66 4.44 -61.79
CA LYS A 17 -32.99 3.11 -61.73
C LYS A 17 -31.96 2.98 -60.61
N ARG A 18 -31.37 4.07 -60.14
CA ARG A 18 -30.31 4.07 -59.12
C ARG A 18 -30.53 5.23 -58.16
N LEU A 19 -30.48 4.95 -56.88
CA LEU A 19 -30.61 5.94 -55.82
C LEU A 19 -29.49 5.72 -54.79
N ASP A 20 -28.69 6.76 -54.57
CA ASP A 20 -27.62 6.75 -53.57
C ASP A 20 -27.93 7.80 -52.49
N LEU A 21 -28.11 7.32 -51.26
CA LEU A 21 -28.33 8.10 -50.06
C LEU A 21 -27.26 7.79 -49.01
N SER A 22 -26.11 7.25 -49.43
CA SER A 22 -25.03 6.89 -48.53
C SER A 22 -24.40 8.10 -47.83
N ASN A 23 -23.79 7.85 -46.67
CA ASN A 23 -23.09 8.84 -45.84
C ASN A 23 -23.93 10.08 -45.49
N ASN A 24 -25.21 9.84 -45.19
CA ASN A 24 -26.11 10.84 -44.63
C ASN A 24 -26.37 10.56 -43.14
N SER A 25 -27.25 11.33 -42.52
CA SER A 25 -27.61 11.23 -41.11
C SER A 25 -29.03 10.69 -40.93
N ILE A 26 -29.48 9.83 -41.86
CA ILE A 26 -30.85 9.30 -41.84
C ILE A 26 -30.97 8.32 -40.68
N GLY A 27 -31.78 8.67 -39.68
CA GLY A 27 -31.99 7.85 -38.48
C GLY A 27 -33.14 6.85 -38.61
N CYS A 28 -34.09 7.09 -39.51
CA CYS A 28 -35.23 6.22 -39.71
C CYS A 28 -35.80 6.33 -41.12
N LEU A 29 -36.39 5.23 -41.57
CA LEU A 29 -37.04 5.13 -42.86
C LEU A 29 -38.50 4.73 -42.62
N ASN A 30 -39.43 5.61 -43.00
CA ASN A 30 -40.84 5.31 -43.02
C ASN A 30 -41.15 4.37 -44.19
N VAL A 31 -42.14 3.49 -43.99
CA VAL A 31 -42.61 2.47 -44.92
C VAL A 31 -42.96 3.06 -46.31
N ASP A 32 -43.50 4.29 -46.34
CA ASP A 32 -43.91 4.96 -47.58
C ASP A 32 -42.79 5.78 -48.26
N ILE A 33 -41.55 5.82 -47.74
CA ILE A 33 -40.50 6.69 -48.30
C ILE A 33 -40.20 6.35 -49.76
N PHE A 34 -40.09 5.07 -50.10
CA PHE A 34 -39.72 4.63 -51.46
C PHE A 34 -40.93 4.36 -52.35
N LYS A 35 -42.12 4.84 -51.97
CA LYS A 35 -43.34 4.63 -52.74
C LYS A 35 -43.24 5.27 -54.13
N GLY A 36 -43.63 4.52 -55.16
CA GLY A 36 -43.58 4.96 -56.56
C GLY A 36 -42.27 4.67 -57.30
N LEU A 37 -41.21 4.20 -56.62
CA LEU A 37 -39.92 3.85 -57.24
C LEU A 37 -39.91 2.42 -57.84
N THR A 38 -40.86 2.12 -58.72
CA THR A 38 -41.08 0.76 -59.25
C THR A 38 -39.96 0.24 -60.15
N SER A 39 -39.22 1.12 -60.84
CA SER A 39 -38.09 0.75 -61.72
C SER A 39 -36.72 0.82 -61.05
N LEU A 40 -36.64 1.02 -59.73
CA LEU A 40 -35.36 1.14 -59.03
C LEU A 40 -34.62 -0.20 -59.00
N ILE A 41 -33.37 -0.21 -59.45
CA ILE A 41 -32.52 -1.41 -59.57
C ILE A 41 -31.48 -1.46 -58.46
N ARG A 42 -30.92 -0.30 -58.06
CA ARG A 42 -29.89 -0.20 -57.02
C ARG A 42 -30.23 0.88 -56.00
N LEU A 43 -30.14 0.52 -54.72
CA LEU A 43 -30.33 1.43 -53.59
C LEU A 43 -29.13 1.35 -52.65
N ASN A 44 -28.51 2.50 -52.35
CA ASN A 44 -27.44 2.61 -51.37
C ASN A 44 -27.86 3.49 -50.19
N LEU A 45 -27.87 2.91 -48.99
CA LEU A 45 -28.21 3.50 -47.69
C LEU A 45 -27.04 3.41 -46.70
N SER A 46 -25.85 3.02 -47.15
CA SER A 46 -24.69 2.80 -46.28
C SER A 46 -24.25 4.09 -45.55
N GLY A 47 -23.68 3.96 -44.35
CA GLY A 47 -23.15 5.10 -43.60
C GLY A 47 -24.21 6.04 -42.99
N ASN A 48 -25.46 5.57 -42.84
CA ASN A 48 -26.53 6.28 -42.15
C ASN A 48 -26.66 5.85 -40.66
N MET A 49 -27.62 6.43 -39.93
CA MET A 49 -27.75 6.28 -38.47
C MET A 49 -28.95 5.43 -38.01
N PHE A 50 -29.61 4.71 -38.91
CA PHE A 50 -30.71 3.82 -38.52
C PHE A 50 -30.18 2.56 -37.81
N SER A 51 -30.92 2.09 -36.82
CA SER A 51 -30.62 0.85 -36.09
C SER A 51 -31.38 -0.36 -36.64
N SER A 52 -32.57 -0.14 -37.22
CA SER A 52 -33.42 -1.16 -37.80
C SER A 52 -34.22 -0.61 -38.98
N LEU A 53 -34.89 -1.49 -39.72
CA LEU A 53 -35.72 -1.18 -40.88
C LEU A 53 -37.13 -1.76 -40.66
N ALA A 54 -38.15 -0.91 -40.75
CA ALA A 54 -39.53 -1.32 -40.53
C ALA A 54 -40.02 -2.24 -41.64
N GLN A 55 -40.86 -3.21 -41.28
CA GLN A 55 -41.47 -4.11 -42.25
C GLN A 55 -42.26 -3.33 -43.30
N GLY A 56 -42.06 -3.69 -44.56
CA GLY A 56 -42.73 -3.05 -45.70
C GLY A 56 -41.97 -1.88 -46.33
N THR A 57 -40.85 -1.43 -45.74
CA THR A 57 -40.05 -0.30 -46.26
C THR A 57 -39.63 -0.48 -47.73
N PHE A 58 -39.47 -1.72 -48.19
CA PHE A 58 -39.02 -2.03 -49.56
C PHE A 58 -40.10 -2.63 -50.47
N ASP A 59 -41.36 -2.65 -50.05
CA ASP A 59 -42.44 -3.35 -50.78
C ASP A 59 -42.73 -2.74 -52.15
N SER A 60 -42.55 -1.42 -52.30
CA SER A 60 -42.72 -0.71 -53.58
C SER A 60 -41.60 -0.94 -54.59
N LEU A 61 -40.46 -1.48 -54.16
CA LEU A 61 -39.23 -1.60 -54.95
C LEU A 61 -39.20 -2.91 -55.77
N VAL A 62 -40.19 -3.08 -56.65
CA VAL A 62 -40.41 -4.34 -57.39
C VAL A 62 -39.23 -4.76 -58.28
N SER A 63 -38.49 -3.78 -58.84
CA SER A 63 -37.36 -4.05 -59.75
C SER A 63 -35.98 -4.12 -59.07
N LEU A 64 -35.92 -4.07 -57.74
CA LEU A 64 -34.66 -3.96 -57.03
C LEU A 64 -33.81 -5.22 -57.21
N LYS A 65 -32.52 -5.02 -57.47
CA LYS A 65 -31.54 -6.12 -57.61
C LYS A 65 -30.39 -6.02 -56.63
N SER A 66 -30.08 -4.81 -56.14
CA SER A 66 -28.96 -4.58 -55.24
C SER A 66 -29.30 -3.56 -54.16
N LEU A 67 -28.99 -3.92 -52.92
CA LEU A 67 -29.22 -3.11 -51.73
C LEU A 67 -27.96 -3.08 -50.86
N GLU A 68 -27.51 -1.89 -50.53
CA GLU A 68 -26.39 -1.66 -49.60
C GLU A 68 -26.89 -0.83 -48.42
N PHE A 69 -26.72 -1.32 -47.18
CA PHE A 69 -27.29 -0.67 -45.99
C PHE A 69 -26.41 -0.81 -44.74
N GLN A 70 -25.11 -1.00 -44.92
CA GLN A 70 -24.16 -1.09 -43.80
C GLN A 70 -24.22 0.19 -42.95
N THR A 71 -24.42 0.02 -41.64
CA THR A 71 -24.39 1.08 -40.64
C THR A 71 -23.71 0.57 -39.37
N PRO A 72 -22.98 1.41 -38.61
CA PRO A 72 -22.39 0.99 -37.33
C PRO A 72 -23.42 0.71 -36.23
N TYR A 73 -24.71 0.99 -36.46
CA TYR A 73 -25.77 0.83 -35.47
C TYR A 73 -26.74 -0.33 -35.76
N LEU A 74 -26.44 -1.16 -36.77
CA LEU A 74 -27.38 -2.19 -37.25
C LEU A 74 -27.65 -3.24 -36.18
N LEU A 75 -28.90 -3.30 -35.71
CA LEU A 75 -29.40 -4.26 -34.75
C LEU A 75 -30.08 -5.42 -35.47
N CYS A 76 -29.44 -6.57 -35.47
CA CYS A 76 -29.93 -7.82 -36.04
C CYS A 76 -30.74 -8.62 -35.01
N ASP A 77 -31.95 -8.15 -34.75
CA ASP A 77 -32.93 -8.81 -33.89
C ASP A 77 -34.14 -9.30 -34.71
N CYS A 78 -35.20 -9.75 -34.02
CA CYS A 78 -36.42 -10.22 -34.65
C CYS A 78 -37.10 -9.19 -35.57
N ASN A 79 -36.86 -7.88 -35.37
CA ASN A 79 -37.44 -6.84 -36.22
C ASN A 79 -36.80 -6.81 -37.62
N LEU A 80 -35.64 -7.42 -37.81
CA LEU A 80 -35.02 -7.59 -39.13
C LEU A 80 -35.31 -8.96 -39.77
N LEU A 81 -36.09 -9.82 -39.12
CA LEU A 81 -36.44 -11.14 -39.64
C LEU A 81 -37.15 -11.08 -40.99
N TRP A 82 -38.07 -10.12 -41.16
CA TRP A 82 -38.77 -9.89 -42.42
C TRP A 82 -37.79 -9.54 -43.55
N LEU A 83 -36.77 -8.73 -43.26
CA LEU A 83 -35.80 -8.26 -44.25
C LEU A 83 -34.94 -9.43 -44.74
N LEU A 84 -34.51 -10.29 -43.82
CA LEU A 84 -33.75 -11.49 -44.16
C LEU A 84 -34.54 -12.43 -45.09
N ARG A 85 -35.84 -12.63 -44.82
CA ARG A 85 -36.74 -13.41 -45.68
C ARG A 85 -36.92 -12.75 -47.04
N TRP A 86 -37.22 -11.45 -47.05
CA TRP A 86 -37.42 -10.67 -48.27
C TRP A 86 -36.18 -10.67 -49.19
N ILE A 87 -34.97 -10.52 -48.64
CA ILE A 87 -33.71 -10.59 -49.41
C ILE A 87 -33.58 -11.95 -50.12
N LYS A 88 -33.89 -13.05 -49.43
CA LYS A 88 -33.79 -14.41 -49.97
C LYS A 88 -34.87 -14.68 -51.01
N GLU A 89 -36.12 -14.34 -50.73
CA GLU A 89 -37.26 -14.56 -51.64
C GLU A 89 -37.14 -13.76 -52.94
N ARG A 90 -36.61 -12.53 -52.87
CA ARG A 90 -36.44 -11.64 -54.04
C ARG A 90 -35.06 -11.76 -54.69
N ASN A 91 -34.17 -12.61 -54.19
CA ASN A 91 -32.78 -12.76 -54.67
C ASN A 91 -32.02 -11.41 -54.75
N ILE A 92 -32.14 -10.57 -53.72
CA ILE A 92 -31.50 -9.26 -53.68
C ILE A 92 -30.01 -9.41 -53.37
N ALA A 93 -29.15 -8.79 -54.18
CA ALA A 93 -27.72 -8.75 -53.93
C ALA A 93 -27.38 -7.75 -52.81
N VAL A 94 -27.09 -8.27 -51.62
CA VAL A 94 -26.58 -7.50 -50.47
C VAL A 94 -25.12 -7.89 -50.24
N LYS A 95 -24.21 -6.92 -50.39
CA LYS A 95 -22.77 -7.14 -50.16
C LYS A 95 -22.31 -6.45 -48.88
N ASN A 96 -21.40 -7.10 -48.16
CA ASN A 96 -20.64 -6.55 -47.03
C ASN A 96 -21.45 -5.99 -45.84
N THR A 97 -22.76 -6.25 -45.77
CA THR A 97 -23.57 -5.80 -44.64
C THR A 97 -23.47 -6.77 -43.47
N LYS A 98 -22.89 -6.29 -42.37
CA LYS A 98 -22.62 -7.02 -41.13
C LYS A 98 -23.46 -6.47 -39.99
N CYS A 99 -23.87 -7.36 -39.10
CA CYS A 99 -24.55 -6.98 -37.86
C CYS A 99 -23.57 -6.28 -36.91
N SER A 100 -24.02 -5.18 -36.32
CA SER A 100 -23.27 -4.47 -35.27
C SER A 100 -23.69 -4.94 -33.89
N TYR A 101 -24.98 -5.25 -33.72
CA TYR A 101 -25.60 -5.78 -32.52
C TYR A 101 -26.58 -6.90 -32.89
N PRO A 102 -26.93 -7.81 -31.98
CA PRO A 102 -26.37 -7.98 -30.63
C PRO A 102 -24.91 -8.49 -30.66
N GLN A 103 -24.22 -8.47 -29.52
CA GLN A 103 -22.81 -8.92 -29.41
C GLN A 103 -22.59 -10.35 -29.93
N SER A 104 -23.59 -11.22 -29.81
CA SER A 104 -23.55 -12.60 -30.31
C SER A 104 -23.48 -12.72 -31.84
N LEU A 105 -24.01 -11.74 -32.57
CA LEU A 105 -24.05 -11.70 -34.04
C LEU A 105 -23.09 -10.66 -34.62
N GLN A 106 -22.34 -9.96 -33.78
CA GLN A 106 -21.46 -8.87 -34.18
C GLN A 106 -20.43 -9.34 -35.23
N GLY A 107 -20.35 -8.61 -36.35
CA GLY A 107 -19.44 -8.89 -37.45
C GLY A 107 -19.90 -9.96 -38.43
N GLN A 108 -21.00 -10.69 -38.15
CA GLN A 108 -21.56 -11.68 -39.07
C GLN A 108 -22.33 -11.00 -40.21
N LEU A 109 -22.25 -11.56 -41.42
CA LEU A 109 -23.00 -11.05 -42.57
C LEU A 109 -24.49 -11.35 -42.41
N ILE A 110 -25.35 -10.36 -42.64
CA ILE A 110 -26.80 -10.51 -42.50
C ILE A 110 -27.35 -11.68 -43.33
N THR A 111 -26.81 -11.88 -44.54
CA THR A 111 -27.23 -12.94 -45.47
C THR A 111 -26.84 -14.35 -45.02
N SER A 112 -25.81 -14.49 -44.18
CA SER A 112 -25.37 -15.79 -43.64
C SER A 112 -26.08 -16.19 -42.35
N ILE A 113 -26.83 -15.28 -41.73
CA ILE A 113 -27.49 -15.52 -40.46
C ILE A 113 -28.70 -16.44 -40.66
N ARG A 114 -28.84 -17.38 -39.72
CA ARG A 114 -30.00 -18.27 -39.64
C ARG A 114 -31.19 -17.50 -39.05
N PRO A 115 -32.40 -17.56 -39.65
CA PRO A 115 -33.57 -16.81 -39.19
C PRO A 115 -33.90 -17.03 -37.71
N GLU A 116 -33.61 -18.21 -37.17
CA GLU A 116 -33.88 -18.60 -35.78
C GLU A 116 -33.00 -17.86 -34.76
N LEU A 117 -31.87 -17.29 -35.20
CA LEU A 117 -30.94 -16.53 -34.34
C LEU A 117 -31.34 -15.06 -34.20
N LEU A 118 -32.26 -14.56 -35.04
CA LEU A 118 -32.79 -13.20 -34.95
C LEU A 118 -33.92 -13.16 -33.91
N THR A 119 -33.55 -13.22 -32.63
CA THR A 119 -34.51 -13.17 -31.51
C THR A 119 -34.58 -11.77 -30.92
N CYS A 120 -35.68 -11.49 -30.19
CA CYS A 120 -35.87 -10.25 -29.43
C CYS A 120 -35.87 -10.52 -27.92
N ASP A 121 -35.35 -11.67 -27.51
CA ASP A 121 -35.27 -12.09 -26.11
C ASP A 121 -34.25 -11.23 -25.34
N ALA A 122 -34.37 -11.21 -24.02
CA ALA A 122 -33.42 -10.51 -23.16
C ALA A 122 -31.99 -11.06 -23.32
N PRO A 123 -30.93 -10.23 -23.20
CA PRO A 123 -30.92 -8.86 -22.69
C PRO A 123 -31.15 -7.76 -23.73
N LEU A 124 -31.72 -6.62 -23.29
CA LEU A 124 -31.86 -5.41 -24.11
C LEU A 124 -30.48 -4.80 -24.39
N GLU A 125 -29.96 -5.01 -25.60
CA GLU A 125 -28.76 -4.35 -26.09
C GLU A 125 -29.10 -3.08 -26.88
N LEU A 126 -28.47 -1.96 -26.52
CA LEU A 126 -28.68 -0.66 -27.14
C LEU A 126 -27.42 -0.24 -27.90
N PRO A 127 -27.48 -0.05 -29.23
CA PRO A 127 -26.32 0.32 -30.03
C PRO A 127 -25.59 1.58 -29.56
N SER A 128 -26.33 2.53 -29.00
CA SER A 128 -25.82 3.70 -28.30
C SER A 128 -26.55 3.84 -26.97
N PHE A 129 -25.80 4.01 -25.88
CA PHE A 129 -26.36 4.35 -24.57
C PHE A 129 -25.35 5.12 -23.73
N GLN A 130 -25.57 6.43 -23.61
CA GLN A 130 -24.68 7.40 -23.01
C GLN A 130 -25.39 8.18 -21.90
N LEU A 131 -24.64 8.48 -20.85
CA LEU A 131 -25.04 9.35 -19.75
C LEU A 131 -23.95 10.41 -19.58
N THR A 132 -24.34 11.67 -19.60
CA THR A 132 -23.47 12.82 -19.36
C THR A 132 -23.95 13.51 -18.09
N PRO A 133 -23.10 13.77 -17.09
CA PRO A 133 -21.71 13.35 -17.01
C PRO A 133 -21.58 11.81 -16.85
N SER A 134 -20.56 11.23 -17.49
CA SER A 134 -20.29 9.78 -17.46
C SER A 134 -19.32 9.36 -16.34
N GLN A 135 -18.65 10.33 -15.73
CA GLN A 135 -17.63 10.12 -14.70
C GLN A 135 -18.08 10.72 -13.36
N ARG A 136 -17.50 10.26 -12.26
CA ARG A 136 -17.77 10.76 -10.91
C ARG A 136 -17.62 12.28 -10.85
N GLN A 137 -18.61 12.97 -10.31
CA GLN A 137 -18.62 14.43 -10.18
C GLN A 137 -18.41 14.87 -8.74
N VAL A 138 -17.73 16.00 -8.57
CA VAL A 138 -17.64 16.73 -7.31
C VAL A 138 -18.18 18.13 -7.59
N VAL A 139 -19.22 18.52 -6.88
CA VAL A 139 -19.96 19.78 -7.06
C VAL A 139 -20.15 20.47 -5.71
N PHE A 140 -20.31 21.78 -5.71
CA PHE A 140 -20.56 22.55 -4.51
C PHE A 140 -22.06 22.79 -4.30
N GLN A 141 -22.46 22.99 -3.05
CA GLN A 141 -23.82 23.38 -2.72
C GLN A 141 -24.17 24.68 -3.44
N GLY A 142 -25.33 24.70 -4.11
CA GLY A 142 -25.77 25.83 -4.94
C GLY A 142 -25.46 25.67 -6.43
N ASP A 143 -24.59 24.74 -6.82
CA ASP A 143 -24.29 24.51 -8.23
C ASP A 143 -25.50 23.94 -8.98
N SER A 144 -25.56 24.23 -10.29
CA SER A 144 -26.51 23.62 -11.21
C SER A 144 -25.83 22.47 -11.97
N LEU A 145 -26.40 21.26 -11.93
CA LEU A 145 -25.85 20.08 -12.61
C LEU A 145 -26.86 19.51 -13.60
N PRO A 146 -26.61 19.66 -14.92
CA PRO A 146 -27.40 19.02 -15.95
C PRO A 146 -26.90 17.60 -16.21
N PHE A 147 -27.84 16.66 -16.23
CA PHE A 147 -27.67 15.30 -16.71
C PHE A 147 -28.34 15.15 -18.07
N GLN A 148 -27.68 14.48 -18.99
CA GLN A 148 -28.22 14.11 -20.29
C GLN A 148 -28.09 12.61 -20.48
N CYS A 149 -29.20 11.96 -20.77
CA CYS A 149 -29.25 10.56 -21.09
C CYS A 149 -29.73 10.37 -22.52
N GLN A 150 -28.91 9.69 -23.33
CA GLN A 150 -29.19 9.43 -24.74
C GLN A 150 -29.03 7.96 -25.03
N ALA A 151 -30.02 7.35 -25.67
CA ALA A 151 -30.02 5.94 -26.01
C ALA A 151 -30.60 5.68 -27.40
N SER A 152 -30.20 4.59 -28.04
CA SER A 152 -30.81 4.13 -29.28
C SER A 152 -32.28 3.77 -29.07
N PHE A 153 -33.14 4.28 -29.94
CA PHE A 153 -34.56 3.96 -29.96
C PHE A 153 -34.77 2.63 -30.70
N VAL A 154 -35.19 1.59 -29.98
CA VAL A 154 -35.38 0.23 -30.53
C VAL A 154 -36.77 -0.36 -30.29
N ALA A 155 -37.65 0.34 -29.58
CA ALA A 155 -39.03 -0.06 -29.38
C ALA A 155 -39.90 1.15 -29.03
N GLU A 156 -41.18 1.13 -29.43
CA GLU A 156 -42.12 2.23 -29.19
C GLU A 156 -42.48 2.40 -27.72
N ASP A 157 -42.42 1.32 -26.94
CA ASP A 157 -42.71 1.29 -25.51
C ASP A 157 -41.54 1.77 -24.63
N MET A 158 -40.45 2.23 -25.24
CA MET A 158 -39.24 2.69 -24.54
C MET A 158 -39.50 3.83 -23.57
N GLN A 159 -38.96 3.67 -22.36
CA GLN A 159 -39.02 4.67 -21.31
C GLN A 159 -37.66 5.01 -20.75
N VAL A 160 -37.33 6.31 -20.69
CA VAL A 160 -36.17 6.83 -19.96
C VAL A 160 -36.62 7.34 -18.59
N LEU A 161 -36.04 6.78 -17.54
CA LEU A 161 -36.40 7.04 -16.14
C LEU A 161 -35.15 7.37 -15.33
N TRP A 162 -35.26 8.33 -14.41
CA TRP A 162 -34.17 8.77 -13.56
C TRP A 162 -34.29 8.18 -12.16
N TYR A 163 -33.17 7.75 -11.58
CA TYR A 163 -33.12 7.21 -10.23
C TYR A 163 -31.99 7.85 -9.42
N GLN A 164 -32.20 8.02 -8.13
CA GLN A 164 -31.19 8.41 -7.16
C GLN A 164 -31.15 7.34 -6.06
N ASN A 165 -30.00 6.70 -5.86
CA ASN A 165 -29.81 5.62 -4.89
C ASN A 165 -30.92 4.54 -4.97
N GLY A 166 -31.31 4.18 -6.18
CA GLY A 166 -32.37 3.19 -6.44
C GLY A 166 -33.82 3.69 -6.30
N ARG A 167 -34.06 4.96 -5.93
CA ARG A 167 -35.40 5.56 -5.87
C ARG A 167 -35.69 6.38 -7.13
N MET A 168 -36.89 6.23 -7.69
CA MET A 168 -37.27 6.97 -8.89
C MET A 168 -37.42 8.46 -8.58
N VAL A 169 -36.74 9.29 -9.37
CA VAL A 169 -36.80 10.75 -9.26
C VAL A 169 -37.98 11.26 -10.08
N LYS A 170 -38.80 12.12 -9.47
CA LYS A 170 -39.89 12.83 -10.12
C LYS A 170 -39.50 14.31 -10.27
N PRO A 171 -40.05 15.03 -11.26
CA PRO A 171 -39.86 16.47 -11.34
C PRO A 171 -40.42 17.13 -10.08
N ASP A 172 -39.62 17.98 -9.44
CA ASP A 172 -39.95 18.68 -8.21
C ASP A 172 -39.31 20.07 -8.23
N ALA A 173 -40.13 21.09 -8.50
CA ALA A 173 -39.66 22.47 -8.57
C ALA A 173 -39.20 23.02 -7.21
N ALA A 174 -39.73 22.52 -6.09
CA ALA A 174 -39.32 22.97 -4.75
C ALA A 174 -37.91 22.48 -4.41
N GLN A 175 -37.53 21.29 -4.89
CA GLN A 175 -36.17 20.76 -4.79
C GLN A 175 -35.26 21.19 -5.96
N GLY A 176 -35.76 22.02 -6.89
CA GLY A 176 -35.01 22.49 -8.05
C GLY A 176 -34.71 21.41 -9.09
N ILE A 177 -35.48 20.32 -9.12
CA ILE A 177 -35.33 19.18 -10.05
C ILE A 177 -36.26 19.37 -11.25
N PHE A 178 -35.67 19.55 -12.42
CA PHE A 178 -36.39 19.68 -13.68
C PHE A 178 -36.07 18.49 -14.59
N ILE A 179 -37.09 17.83 -15.12
CA ILE A 179 -36.92 16.71 -16.07
C ILE A 179 -37.61 17.11 -17.37
N GLU A 180 -36.82 17.20 -18.44
CA GLU A 180 -37.34 17.51 -19.77
C GLU A 180 -38.12 16.32 -20.33
N LYS A 181 -39.19 16.64 -21.09
CA LYS A 181 -39.98 15.62 -21.78
C LYS A 181 -39.08 14.85 -22.75
N ARG A 182 -39.31 13.55 -22.84
CA ARG A 182 -38.57 12.65 -23.73
C ARG A 182 -38.69 13.14 -25.17
N MET A 183 -37.56 13.31 -25.83
CA MET A 183 -37.51 13.67 -27.23
C MET A 183 -36.94 12.49 -28.02
N VAL A 184 -37.71 12.01 -28.99
CA VAL A 184 -37.20 11.07 -29.99
C VAL A 184 -36.70 11.90 -31.15
N GLN A 185 -35.38 11.95 -31.32
CA GLN A 185 -34.74 12.69 -32.40
C GLN A 185 -34.49 11.75 -33.58
N ASN A 186 -34.96 12.14 -34.77
CA ASN A 186 -34.75 11.41 -36.03
C ASN A 186 -35.11 9.92 -35.97
N CYS A 187 -36.06 9.55 -35.10
CA CYS A 187 -36.50 8.19 -34.74
C CYS A 187 -35.40 7.12 -34.54
N SER A 188 -34.16 7.54 -34.26
CA SER A 188 -33.02 6.67 -33.96
C SER A 188 -32.55 6.79 -32.52
N LEU A 189 -32.82 7.92 -31.87
CA LEU A 189 -32.32 8.24 -30.55
C LEU A 189 -33.44 8.77 -29.66
N ILE A 190 -33.54 8.23 -28.45
CA ILE A 190 -34.35 8.77 -27.38
C ILE A 190 -33.45 9.50 -26.40
N ALA A 191 -33.79 10.74 -26.08
CA ALA A 191 -33.05 11.56 -25.14
C ALA A 191 -33.97 12.09 -24.03
N SER A 192 -33.41 12.22 -22.82
CA SER A 192 -34.01 12.92 -21.69
C SER A 192 -32.91 13.68 -20.96
N ALA A 193 -33.23 14.91 -20.54
CA ALA A 193 -32.38 15.70 -19.68
C ALA A 193 -33.01 15.86 -18.31
N LEU A 194 -32.17 15.80 -17.27
CA LEU A 194 -32.53 16.11 -15.89
C LEU A 194 -31.60 17.20 -15.40
N THR A 195 -32.12 18.32 -14.93
CA THR A 195 -31.32 19.43 -14.41
C THR A 195 -31.66 19.64 -12.95
N ILE A 196 -30.64 19.62 -12.09
CA ILE A 196 -30.74 20.05 -10.69
C ILE A 196 -30.21 21.48 -10.65
N SER A 197 -31.10 22.45 -10.45
CA SER A 197 -30.78 23.89 -10.51
C SER A 197 -30.04 24.41 -9.27
N ASN A 198 -30.29 23.80 -8.11
CA ASN A 198 -29.68 24.18 -6.84
C ASN A 198 -29.36 22.92 -6.02
N ILE A 199 -28.14 22.40 -6.18
CA ILE A 199 -27.73 21.17 -5.53
C ILE A 199 -27.54 21.37 -4.02
N GLN A 200 -28.21 20.55 -3.22
CA GLN A 200 -28.06 20.39 -1.78
C GLN A 200 -27.21 19.16 -1.40
N PRO A 201 -26.58 19.13 -0.19
CA PRO A 201 -25.77 18.01 0.28
C PRO A 201 -26.48 16.64 0.22
N GLY A 202 -27.81 16.63 0.40
CA GLY A 202 -28.65 15.44 0.31
C GLY A 202 -28.75 14.80 -1.09
N PHE A 203 -28.27 15.46 -2.14
CA PHE A 203 -28.21 14.85 -3.48
C PHE A 203 -27.00 13.93 -3.70
N THR A 204 -26.08 13.85 -2.74
CA THR A 204 -24.92 12.95 -2.79
C THR A 204 -25.36 11.49 -2.97
N GLY A 205 -24.71 10.79 -3.90
CA GLY A 205 -24.95 9.38 -4.16
C GLY A 205 -24.94 9.03 -5.64
N ASN A 206 -25.54 7.89 -5.97
CA ASN A 206 -25.60 7.34 -7.31
C ASN A 206 -26.83 7.86 -8.05
N TRP A 207 -26.60 8.55 -9.17
CA TRP A 207 -27.61 8.99 -10.11
C TRP A 207 -27.61 8.07 -11.32
N GLU A 208 -28.76 7.52 -11.66
CA GLU A 208 -28.92 6.53 -12.71
C GLU A 208 -29.89 7.03 -13.77
N CYS A 209 -29.51 6.86 -15.03
CA CYS A 209 -30.46 6.83 -16.13
C CYS A 209 -30.80 5.38 -16.45
N ARG A 210 -32.08 5.03 -16.36
CA ARG A 210 -32.62 3.71 -16.65
C ARG A 210 -33.49 3.75 -17.89
N VAL A 211 -33.12 2.98 -18.91
CA VAL A 211 -33.97 2.72 -20.08
C VAL A 211 -34.74 1.43 -19.83
N ARG A 212 -36.06 1.47 -19.97
CA ARG A 212 -36.98 0.34 -19.78
C ARG A 212 -37.78 0.08 -21.05
N THR A 213 -37.92 -1.19 -21.41
CA THR A 213 -38.81 -1.71 -22.46
C THR A 213 -39.54 -2.95 -21.94
N SER A 214 -40.46 -3.48 -22.73
CA SER A 214 -41.02 -4.83 -22.58
C SER A 214 -39.94 -5.93 -22.61
N ARG A 215 -38.82 -5.69 -23.30
CA ARG A 215 -37.70 -6.64 -23.44
C ARG A 215 -36.71 -6.64 -22.27
N GLY A 216 -36.78 -5.65 -21.39
CA GLY A 216 -35.89 -5.56 -20.23
C GLY A 216 -35.56 -4.12 -19.83
N ASN A 217 -34.53 -3.96 -19.02
CA ASN A 217 -34.01 -2.66 -18.63
C ASN A 217 -32.48 -2.62 -18.71
N THR A 218 -31.95 -1.43 -18.96
CA THR A 218 -30.52 -1.16 -18.91
C THR A 218 -30.28 0.18 -18.21
N THR A 219 -29.19 0.29 -17.46
CA THR A 219 -28.89 1.44 -16.60
C THR A 219 -27.47 1.93 -16.79
N ARG A 220 -27.31 3.26 -16.82
CA ARG A 220 -26.02 3.95 -16.65
C ARG A 220 -26.05 4.74 -15.36
N THR A 221 -24.95 4.71 -14.61
CA THR A 221 -24.87 5.32 -13.27
C THR A 221 -23.66 6.25 -13.18
N VAL A 222 -23.85 7.38 -12.51
CA VAL A 222 -22.79 8.33 -12.15
C VAL A 222 -22.90 8.66 -10.66
N HIS A 223 -21.78 8.63 -9.95
CA HIS A 223 -21.74 9.03 -8.54
C HIS A 223 -21.42 10.52 -8.43
N ILE A 224 -22.21 11.27 -7.67
CA ILE A 224 -21.94 12.68 -7.37
C ILE A 224 -21.62 12.86 -5.89
N VAL A 225 -20.71 13.78 -5.58
CA VAL A 225 -20.38 14.21 -4.22
C VAL A 225 -20.64 15.71 -4.12
N VAL A 226 -21.52 16.11 -3.22
CA VAL A 226 -21.84 17.51 -2.97
C VAL A 226 -21.07 18.01 -1.76
N LEU A 227 -20.34 19.11 -1.91
CA LEU A 227 -19.58 19.74 -0.84
C LEU A 227 -20.27 21.03 -0.38
N GLU A 228 -20.40 21.21 0.93
CA GLU A 228 -20.85 22.48 1.50
C GLU A 228 -19.82 23.58 1.24
N SER A 229 -20.27 24.80 0.95
CA SER A 229 -19.40 25.96 0.65
C SER A 229 -18.52 26.40 1.83
N SER A 230 -18.84 25.95 3.05
CA SER A 230 -18.02 26.06 4.27
C SER A 230 -17.07 24.89 4.50
N ALA A 231 -16.71 24.14 3.44
CA ALA A 231 -15.83 22.99 3.56
C ALA A 231 -14.52 23.37 4.26
N LYS A 232 -14.20 22.65 5.34
CA LYS A 232 -12.90 22.76 6.00
C LYS A 232 -11.82 22.10 5.13
N TYR A 233 -10.61 22.63 5.20
CA TYR A 233 -9.47 22.11 4.46
C TYR A 233 -8.27 21.97 5.38
N CYS A 234 -7.51 20.89 5.19
CA CYS A 234 -6.17 20.81 5.72
C CYS A 234 -5.25 21.75 4.95
N ALA A 235 -4.49 22.55 5.70
CA ALA A 235 -3.48 23.44 5.14
C ALA A 235 -2.39 22.64 4.44
N PRO A 236 -1.78 23.16 3.36
CA PRO A 236 -0.64 22.52 2.73
C PRO A 236 0.53 22.45 3.73
N GLU A 237 1.17 21.29 3.83
CA GLU A 237 2.21 21.02 4.82
C GLU A 237 3.41 20.32 4.17
N ARG A 238 4.63 20.65 4.60
CA ARG A 238 5.85 19.96 4.18
C ARG A 238 6.37 19.15 5.35
N ILE A 239 6.44 17.83 5.17
CA ILE A 239 6.96 16.90 6.17
C ILE A 239 8.24 16.27 5.63
N SER A 240 9.26 16.23 6.46
CA SER A 240 10.48 15.46 6.20
C SER A 240 10.61 14.38 7.26
N ASN A 241 10.68 13.13 6.80
CA ASN A 241 10.94 11.97 7.65
C ASN A 241 12.04 11.10 7.04
N ASN A 242 12.33 9.95 7.67
CA ASN A 242 13.34 9.01 7.19
C ASN A 242 13.02 8.30 5.86
N LYS A 243 11.82 8.52 5.29
CA LYS A 243 11.39 8.06 3.96
C LYS A 243 11.50 9.14 2.89
N GLY A 244 11.80 10.39 3.27
CA GLY A 244 12.03 11.50 2.35
C GLY A 244 11.24 12.77 2.73
N GLU A 245 11.22 13.72 1.81
CA GLU A 245 10.45 14.95 1.92
C GLU A 245 9.14 14.83 1.13
N PHE A 246 8.02 15.09 1.79
CA PHE A 246 6.67 15.03 1.25
C PHE A 246 6.00 16.41 1.35
N ARG A 247 5.43 16.89 0.24
CA ARG A 247 4.72 18.17 0.15
C ARG A 247 3.23 17.91 -0.04
N TRP A 248 2.49 17.92 1.06
CA TRP A 248 1.06 17.67 1.07
C TRP A 248 0.30 18.89 0.55
N PRO A 249 -0.50 18.75 -0.52
CA PRO A 249 -1.29 19.86 -1.03
C PRO A 249 -2.46 20.19 -0.10
N ARG A 250 -3.06 21.37 -0.29
CA ARG A 250 -4.33 21.72 0.36
C ARG A 250 -5.36 20.63 0.03
N THR A 251 -5.90 20.00 1.06
CA THR A 251 -6.76 18.81 0.92
C THR A 251 -8.07 19.03 1.66
N LEU A 252 -9.17 18.59 1.06
CA LEU A 252 -10.52 18.68 1.62
C LEU A 252 -10.65 17.85 2.90
N ALA A 253 -11.38 18.34 3.89
CA ALA A 253 -11.71 17.58 5.09
C ALA A 253 -12.48 16.28 4.77
N GLY A 254 -12.10 15.19 5.44
CA GLY A 254 -12.74 13.88 5.33
C GLY A 254 -12.21 12.95 4.24
N ILE A 255 -11.16 13.32 3.50
CA ILE A 255 -10.54 12.47 2.46
C ILE A 255 -9.07 12.16 2.74
N ARG A 256 -8.56 11.10 2.10
CA ARG A 256 -7.13 10.77 2.08
C ARG A 256 -6.45 11.44 0.89
N ALA A 257 -5.36 12.17 1.16
CA ALA A 257 -4.43 12.61 0.13
C ALA A 257 -3.40 11.51 -0.12
N TYR A 258 -2.95 11.40 -1.37
CA TYR A 258 -1.94 10.44 -1.79
C TYR A 258 -0.79 11.17 -2.47
N LEU A 259 0.44 10.77 -2.17
CA LEU A 259 1.66 11.24 -2.84
C LEU A 259 2.49 10.03 -3.26
N SER A 260 3.04 10.07 -4.47
CA SER A 260 4.01 9.06 -4.90
C SER A 260 5.28 9.18 -4.07
N CYS A 261 5.84 8.05 -3.66
CA CYS A 261 7.13 8.03 -2.97
C CYS A 261 8.23 8.55 -3.91
N ASN A 262 9.14 9.38 -3.41
CA ASN A 262 10.28 9.87 -4.20
C ASN A 262 11.16 8.69 -4.64
N ARG A 263 11.26 8.45 -5.95
CA ARG A 263 12.18 7.45 -6.51
C ARG A 263 13.59 8.03 -6.54
N LEU A 264 14.57 7.38 -5.90
CA LEU A 264 15.97 7.75 -6.07
C LEU A 264 16.46 7.34 -7.48
N PRO A 265 17.36 8.11 -8.11
CA PRO A 265 17.85 7.85 -9.47
C PRO A 265 18.51 6.47 -9.65
N SER A 266 19.01 5.86 -8.59
CA SER A 266 19.81 4.62 -8.65
C SER A 266 19.00 3.33 -8.89
N SER A 267 17.67 3.39 -8.95
CA SER A 267 16.82 2.24 -9.33
C SER A 267 16.26 2.33 -10.75
N ALA A 268 16.76 3.27 -11.56
CA ALA A 268 16.48 3.32 -13.00
C ALA A 268 17.35 2.28 -13.74
N GLY A 269 17.11 1.00 -13.47
CA GLY A 269 17.88 -0.09 -14.04
C GLY A 269 17.13 -1.41 -13.95
N THR A 270 16.49 -1.76 -15.07
CA THR A 270 16.19 -3.13 -15.47
C THR A 270 15.13 -3.86 -14.63
N TYR A 271 13.84 -3.57 -14.84
CA TYR A 271 12.79 -4.59 -15.00
C TYR A 271 11.54 -3.90 -15.56
N SER A 272 11.35 -4.04 -16.87
CA SER A 272 10.05 -3.91 -17.53
C SER A 272 9.22 -5.13 -17.13
N GLY A 273 8.30 -4.96 -16.18
CA GLY A 273 7.39 -6.04 -15.76
C GLY A 273 6.31 -5.54 -14.82
N SER A 274 5.08 -5.49 -15.35
CA SER A 274 3.80 -5.17 -14.69
C SER A 274 3.64 -3.78 -14.06
N ALA A 275 2.49 -3.17 -14.35
CA ALA A 275 1.93 -2.04 -13.63
C ALA A 275 1.58 -2.43 -12.17
N GLY A 276 2.60 -2.75 -11.38
CA GLY A 276 2.49 -2.95 -9.94
C GLY A 276 2.41 -1.60 -9.26
N GLU A 277 1.28 -1.35 -8.62
CA GLU A 277 0.91 -0.18 -7.82
C GLU A 277 2.07 0.78 -7.52
N GLU A 278 1.99 2.00 -8.04
CA GLU A 278 2.90 3.07 -7.63
C GLU A 278 2.96 3.12 -6.10
N GLN A 279 4.14 2.93 -5.52
CA GLN A 279 4.33 3.08 -4.08
C GLN A 279 3.96 4.51 -3.71
N ARG A 280 2.90 4.64 -2.92
CA ARG A 280 2.31 5.91 -2.49
C ARG A 280 2.30 5.99 -0.97
N ALA A 281 2.64 7.15 -0.45
CA ALA A 281 2.33 7.56 0.90
C ALA A 281 0.92 8.16 0.93
N TRP A 282 0.26 8.11 2.09
CA TRP A 282 -1.03 8.78 2.27
C TRP A 282 -1.14 9.46 3.63
N ARG A 283 -1.95 10.52 3.68
CA ARG A 283 -2.38 11.19 4.90
C ARG A 283 -3.88 11.41 4.88
N TYR A 284 -4.51 11.29 6.04
CA TYR A 284 -5.92 11.57 6.22
C TYR A 284 -6.13 13.01 6.70
N CYS A 285 -6.93 13.77 5.96
CA CYS A 285 -7.44 15.05 6.42
C CYS A 285 -8.73 14.79 7.19
N ASP A 286 -8.75 15.07 8.49
CA ASP A 286 -9.92 14.82 9.33
C ASP A 286 -11.08 15.77 9.01
N ARG A 287 -12.22 15.60 9.70
CA ARG A 287 -13.42 16.42 9.48
C ARG A 287 -13.26 17.87 9.98
N GLU A 288 -12.31 18.12 10.87
CA GLU A 288 -12.02 19.44 11.41
C GLU A 288 -11.04 20.23 10.55
N GLY A 289 -10.48 19.62 9.49
CA GLY A 289 -9.50 20.24 8.62
C GLY A 289 -8.08 20.18 9.20
N LEU A 290 -7.79 19.19 10.03
CA LEU A 290 -6.46 18.90 10.55
C LEU A 290 -5.91 17.61 9.95
N TRP A 291 -4.61 17.60 9.69
CA TRP A 291 -3.95 16.38 9.26
C TRP A 291 -3.84 15.39 10.42
N ALA A 292 -4.34 14.18 10.22
CA ALA A 292 -4.37 13.12 11.20
C ALA A 292 -3.48 11.95 10.76
N GLU A 293 -4.04 10.74 10.69
CA GLU A 293 -3.34 9.50 10.36
C GLU A 293 -2.46 9.61 9.10
N GLU A 294 -1.30 8.96 9.16
CA GLU A 294 -0.31 8.98 8.10
C GLU A 294 0.31 7.59 7.87
N ASP A 295 0.72 7.32 6.63
CA ASP A 295 1.37 6.07 6.26
C ASP A 295 2.43 6.32 5.18
N TYR A 296 3.68 6.03 5.53
CA TYR A 296 4.85 6.06 4.65
C TYR A 296 5.50 4.67 4.53
N SER A 297 4.84 3.61 5.02
CA SER A 297 5.41 2.26 5.12
C SER A 297 5.86 1.70 3.77
N ARG A 298 5.12 2.03 2.70
CA ARG A 298 5.41 1.62 1.32
C ARG A 298 6.57 2.39 0.68
N CYS A 299 7.06 3.46 1.29
CA CYS A 299 8.18 4.24 0.76
C CYS A 299 9.54 3.68 1.21
N GLN A 300 10.55 3.85 0.36
CA GLN A 300 11.93 3.46 0.66
C GLN A 300 12.58 4.43 1.65
N PHE A 301 13.53 3.94 2.45
CA PHE A 301 14.32 4.82 3.32
C PHE A 301 15.24 5.71 2.50
N GLN A 302 15.41 6.96 2.95
CA GLN A 302 16.22 7.96 2.26
C GLN A 302 17.72 7.68 2.41
N LYS A 303 18.17 7.28 3.61
CA LYS A 303 19.57 6.95 3.89
C LYS A 303 19.91 5.54 3.38
N ASP A 304 21.06 5.40 2.73
CA ASP A 304 21.52 4.13 2.16
C ASP A 304 21.77 3.08 3.25
N VAL A 305 22.29 3.50 4.42
CA VAL A 305 22.50 2.64 5.59
C VAL A 305 21.19 2.04 6.08
N THR A 306 20.18 2.87 6.36
CA THR A 306 18.86 2.41 6.82
C THR A 306 18.16 1.51 5.80
N ARG A 307 18.31 1.81 4.50
CA ARG A 307 17.78 0.97 3.42
C ARG A 307 18.45 -0.39 3.39
N PHE A 308 19.77 -0.44 3.51
CA PHE A 308 20.52 -1.69 3.57
C PHE A 308 20.12 -2.52 4.79
N LEU A 309 20.05 -1.89 5.97
CA LEU A 309 19.65 -2.53 7.23
C LEU A 309 18.23 -3.10 7.16
N TYR A 310 17.30 -2.37 6.53
CA TYR A 310 15.94 -2.87 6.28
C TYR A 310 15.95 -4.10 5.36
N VAL A 311 16.67 -4.03 4.24
CA VAL A 311 16.73 -5.12 3.25
C VAL A 311 17.33 -6.38 3.86
N ILE A 312 18.47 -6.27 4.57
CA ILE A 312 19.10 -7.43 5.18
C ILE A 312 18.23 -8.03 6.30
N ASN A 313 17.48 -7.19 7.02
CA ASN A 313 16.56 -7.63 8.07
C ASN A 313 15.36 -8.44 7.53
N GLN A 314 14.94 -8.20 6.29
CA GLN A 314 13.83 -8.94 5.67
C GLN A 314 14.23 -10.29 5.08
N MET A 315 15.52 -10.55 4.89
CA MET A 315 15.94 -11.80 4.25
C MET A 315 15.86 -12.99 5.22
N PRO A 316 15.30 -14.15 4.80
CA PRO A 316 15.22 -15.34 5.66
C PRO A 316 16.60 -15.93 5.96
N LEU A 317 16.86 -16.29 7.21
CA LEU A 317 18.12 -16.90 7.65
C LEU A 317 18.03 -18.42 7.65
N ASN A 318 19.12 -19.07 7.25
CA ASN A 318 19.32 -20.51 7.30
C ASN A 318 20.77 -20.82 7.73
N GLU A 319 21.06 -22.08 7.99
CA GLU A 319 22.37 -22.52 8.51
C GLU A 319 23.53 -22.15 7.56
N SER A 320 23.30 -22.17 6.25
CA SER A 320 24.33 -21.87 5.25
C SER A 320 24.62 -20.37 5.09
N ASN A 321 23.64 -19.50 5.35
CA ASN A 321 23.74 -18.07 5.08
C ASN A 321 23.92 -17.20 6.34
N VAL A 322 23.74 -17.75 7.54
CA VAL A 322 23.71 -16.98 8.79
C VAL A 322 25.05 -16.32 9.11
N VAL A 323 26.16 -17.05 9.01
CA VAL A 323 27.50 -16.53 9.34
C VAL A 323 27.98 -15.47 8.33
N PRO A 324 27.91 -15.70 7.00
CA PRO A 324 28.28 -14.68 6.02
C PRO A 324 27.44 -13.40 6.13
N ARG A 325 26.13 -13.52 6.45
CA ARG A 325 25.26 -12.36 6.65
C ARG A 325 25.57 -11.60 7.92
N ALA A 326 25.86 -12.29 9.02
CA ALA A 326 26.27 -11.64 10.27
C ALA A 326 27.57 -10.85 10.09
N ARG A 327 28.57 -11.43 9.40
CA ARG A 327 29.83 -10.73 9.07
C ARG A 327 29.58 -9.51 8.17
N ARG A 328 28.68 -9.62 7.19
CA ARG A 328 28.32 -8.47 6.35
C ARG A 328 27.64 -7.38 7.16
N LEU A 329 26.73 -7.72 8.08
CA LEU A 329 26.08 -6.73 8.95
C LEU A 329 27.09 -6.05 9.88
N LEU A 330 28.05 -6.79 10.42
CA LEU A 330 29.11 -6.25 11.27
C LEU A 330 29.84 -5.08 10.62
N VAL A 331 30.18 -5.18 9.33
CA VAL A 331 30.84 -4.10 8.59
C VAL A 331 30.03 -2.80 8.61
N TYR A 332 28.70 -2.89 8.50
CA TYR A 332 27.82 -1.71 8.56
C TYR A 332 27.66 -1.14 9.97
N THR A 333 27.88 -1.95 11.01
CA THR A 333 27.87 -1.46 12.39
C THR A 333 29.14 -0.73 12.79
N ILE A 334 30.25 -0.85 12.04
CA ILE A 334 31.52 -0.18 12.40
C ILE A 334 31.33 1.34 12.50
N ASP A 335 30.56 1.93 11.59
CA ASP A 335 30.24 3.37 11.56
C ASP A 335 28.94 3.69 12.36
N ALA A 336 28.62 2.90 13.39
CA ALA A 336 27.42 3.11 14.20
C ALA A 336 27.38 4.48 14.90
N ALA A 337 28.53 5.15 15.08
CA ALA A 337 28.59 6.52 15.58
C ALA A 337 27.84 7.52 14.68
N ASN A 338 27.69 7.22 13.39
CA ASN A 338 26.99 8.06 12.42
C ASN A 338 25.50 7.65 12.24
N PHE A 339 25.04 6.67 13.02
CA PHE A 339 23.63 6.31 13.04
C PHE A 339 22.81 7.46 13.58
N SER A 340 21.81 7.83 12.82
CA SER A 340 21.05 9.07 13.01
C SER A 340 19.55 8.85 12.90
N ASP A 341 19.14 7.63 12.56
CA ASP A 341 17.77 7.16 12.68
C ASP A 341 17.68 6.04 13.71
N LYS A 342 16.67 6.09 14.58
CA LYS A 342 16.37 5.01 15.54
C LYS A 342 16.17 3.67 14.84
N MET A 343 15.65 3.68 13.61
CA MET A 343 15.43 2.46 12.81
C MET A 343 16.75 1.73 12.52
N ASP A 344 17.87 2.43 12.40
CA ASP A 344 19.18 1.81 12.18
C ASP A 344 19.52 0.85 13.33
N ILE A 345 19.29 1.31 14.58
CA ILE A 345 19.53 0.53 15.79
C ILE A 345 18.50 -0.60 15.93
N ILE A 346 17.22 -0.32 15.66
CA ILE A 346 16.13 -1.30 15.74
C ILE A 346 16.41 -2.49 14.80
N PHE A 347 16.79 -2.24 13.55
CA PHE A 347 17.07 -3.30 12.58
C PHE A 347 18.29 -4.14 12.96
N VAL A 348 19.35 -3.52 13.49
CA VAL A 348 20.52 -4.28 13.97
C VAL A 348 20.14 -5.13 15.19
N ALA A 349 19.35 -4.59 16.13
CA ALA A 349 18.86 -5.33 17.30
C ALA A 349 18.00 -6.55 16.91
N GLU A 350 17.08 -6.39 15.96
CA GLU A 350 16.28 -7.49 15.41
C GLU A 350 17.14 -8.56 14.73
N MET A 351 18.18 -8.15 14.00
CA MET A 351 19.10 -9.09 13.37
C MET A 351 19.96 -9.84 14.39
N ILE A 352 20.45 -9.17 15.44
CA ILE A 352 21.15 -9.81 16.56
C ILE A 352 20.25 -10.86 17.21
N GLU A 353 18.97 -10.57 17.41
CA GLU A 353 18.00 -11.54 17.94
C GLU A 353 17.80 -12.74 17.02
N LYS A 354 17.66 -12.50 15.71
CA LYS A 354 17.53 -13.58 14.73
C LYS A 354 18.79 -14.45 14.67
N PHE A 355 19.99 -13.87 14.75
CA PHE A 355 21.26 -14.59 14.85
C PHE A 355 21.36 -15.40 16.14
N GLY A 356 20.84 -14.88 17.25
CA GLY A 356 20.80 -15.57 18.54
C GLY A 356 20.24 -16.99 18.49
N LYS A 357 19.30 -17.27 17.58
CA LYS A 357 18.70 -18.61 17.38
C LYS A 357 19.69 -19.66 16.83
N PHE A 358 20.81 -19.23 16.25
CA PHE A 358 21.80 -20.10 15.62
C PHE A 358 23.12 -20.17 16.40
N VAL A 359 23.25 -19.42 17.50
CA VAL A 359 24.48 -19.31 18.31
C VAL A 359 24.92 -20.65 18.90
N GLU A 360 23.98 -21.54 19.21
CA GLU A 360 24.29 -22.88 19.71
C GLU A 360 25.08 -23.71 18.68
N LYS A 361 24.75 -23.57 17.39
CA LYS A 361 25.37 -24.33 16.29
C LYS A 361 26.65 -23.68 15.77
N PHE A 362 26.72 -22.35 15.77
CA PHE A 362 27.83 -21.60 15.20
C PHE A 362 28.53 -20.74 16.24
N LYS A 363 29.67 -21.24 16.73
CA LYS A 363 30.48 -20.61 17.77
C LYS A 363 30.90 -19.17 17.42
N ASP A 364 31.40 -18.94 16.20
CA ASP A 364 31.86 -17.63 15.71
C ASP A 364 30.77 -16.55 15.74
N LEU A 365 29.49 -16.94 15.72
CA LEU A 365 28.37 -15.99 15.68
C LEU A 365 28.28 -15.16 16.97
N GLY A 366 28.67 -15.74 18.11
CA GLY A 366 28.69 -15.03 19.39
C GLY A 366 29.68 -13.86 19.39
N GLU A 367 30.87 -14.04 18.82
CA GLU A 367 31.89 -12.98 18.70
C GLU A 367 31.41 -11.84 17.80
N VAL A 368 30.76 -12.17 16.68
CA VAL A 368 30.19 -11.21 15.75
C VAL A 368 29.05 -10.42 16.41
N MET A 369 28.17 -11.08 17.18
CA MET A 369 27.09 -10.41 17.92
C MET A 369 27.60 -9.44 18.99
N VAL A 370 28.60 -9.85 19.79
CA VAL A 370 29.21 -8.98 20.81
C VAL A 370 29.89 -7.78 20.16
N SER A 371 30.60 -7.99 19.05
CA SER A 371 31.25 -6.91 18.29
C SER A 371 30.24 -5.91 17.72
N MET A 372 29.13 -6.37 17.13
CA MET A 372 28.06 -5.50 16.64
C MET A 372 27.46 -4.66 17.78
N ALA A 373 27.18 -5.28 18.93
CA ALA A 373 26.66 -4.58 20.09
C ALA A 373 27.66 -3.55 20.65
N SER A 374 28.95 -3.90 20.67
CA SER A 374 30.03 -3.00 21.07
C SER A 374 30.11 -1.77 20.17
N ASN A 375 29.91 -1.93 18.86
CA ASN A 375 29.89 -0.80 17.93
C ASN A 375 28.64 0.07 18.14
N LEU A 376 27.46 -0.52 18.35
CA LEU A 376 26.23 0.23 18.60
C LEU A 376 26.29 1.11 19.86
N MET A 377 27.14 0.78 20.84
CA MET A 377 27.37 1.64 22.00
C MET A 377 28.03 2.98 21.67
N LEU A 378 28.59 3.12 20.46
CA LEU A 378 29.15 4.38 19.97
C LEU A 378 28.10 5.30 19.33
N ALA A 379 26.86 4.81 19.14
CA ALA A 379 25.77 5.61 18.58
C ALA A 379 25.30 6.71 19.55
N ASP A 380 24.68 7.76 19.00
CA ASP A 380 24.14 8.88 19.79
C ASP A 380 23.09 8.40 20.81
N GLU A 381 23.21 8.88 22.05
CA GLU A 381 22.34 8.50 23.18
C GLU A 381 20.85 8.76 22.89
N ARG A 382 20.52 9.82 22.15
CA ARG A 382 19.13 10.14 21.76
C ARG A 382 18.58 9.10 20.80
N VAL A 383 19.40 8.63 19.86
CA VAL A 383 19.02 7.61 18.87
C VAL A 383 18.82 6.26 19.57
N LEU A 384 19.72 5.90 20.49
CA LEU A 384 19.59 4.72 21.36
C LEU A 384 18.32 4.78 22.22
N TRP A 385 18.04 5.93 22.85
CA TRP A 385 16.85 6.12 23.66
C TRP A 385 15.55 5.98 22.85
N MET A 386 15.51 6.57 21.66
CA MET A 386 14.36 6.45 20.75
C MET A 386 14.14 4.99 20.32
N ALA A 387 15.21 4.28 19.95
CA ALA A 387 15.15 2.87 19.56
C ALA A 387 14.71 1.95 20.73
N GLN A 388 15.18 2.25 21.95
CA GLN A 388 14.78 1.54 23.15
C GLN A 388 13.29 1.76 23.46
N ARG A 389 12.81 3.01 23.41
CA ARG A 389 11.40 3.33 23.71
C ARG A 389 10.44 2.68 22.70
N GLU A 390 10.84 2.56 21.44
CA GLU A 390 9.97 2.05 20.38
C GLU A 390 9.96 0.52 20.29
N ALA A 391 11.11 -0.14 20.39
CA ALA A 391 11.24 -1.56 20.09
C ALA A 391 11.99 -2.36 21.16
N MET A 392 12.30 -1.74 22.31
CA MET A 392 13.14 -2.33 23.38
C MET A 392 14.50 -2.81 22.84
N ALA A 393 15.06 -2.09 21.86
CA ALA A 393 16.20 -2.52 21.06
C ALA A 393 17.45 -2.85 21.92
N CYS A 394 17.82 -1.98 22.86
CA CYS A 394 18.98 -2.19 23.72
C CYS A 394 18.76 -3.37 24.69
N SER A 395 17.59 -3.44 25.33
CA SER A 395 17.23 -4.56 26.21
C SER A 395 17.26 -5.91 25.48
N ARG A 396 16.78 -5.93 24.24
CA ARG A 396 16.79 -7.12 23.37
C ARG A 396 18.21 -7.58 23.06
N ILE A 397 19.10 -6.66 22.68
CA ILE A 397 20.51 -6.97 22.43
C ILE A 397 21.14 -7.61 23.67
N ILE A 398 20.96 -7.00 24.85
CA ILE A 398 21.51 -7.52 26.11
C ILE A 398 21.01 -8.94 26.38
N ALA A 399 19.70 -9.18 26.27
CA ALA A 399 19.11 -10.50 26.47
C ALA A 399 19.68 -11.55 25.49
N CYS A 400 19.97 -11.16 24.25
CA CYS A 400 20.60 -12.04 23.26
C CYS A 400 22.06 -12.36 23.60
N LEU A 401 22.84 -11.37 24.05
CA LEU A 401 24.24 -11.59 24.45
C LEU A 401 24.34 -12.47 25.70
N GLN A 402 23.42 -12.32 26.66
CA GLN A 402 23.37 -13.16 27.86
C GLN A 402 23.18 -14.64 27.52
N LYS A 403 22.35 -14.95 26.51
CA LYS A 403 22.14 -16.34 26.06
C LYS A 403 23.42 -16.99 25.51
N ILE A 404 24.37 -16.22 24.97
CA ILE A 404 25.66 -16.76 24.48
C ILE A 404 26.39 -17.49 25.62
N ALA A 405 26.43 -16.89 26.80
CA ALA A 405 27.09 -17.48 27.97
C ALA A 405 26.46 -18.82 28.36
N VAL A 406 25.12 -18.92 28.32
CA VAL A 406 24.37 -20.14 28.64
C VAL A 406 24.76 -21.28 27.69
N TYR A 407 24.78 -21.03 26.38
CA TYR A 407 25.15 -22.06 25.40
C TYR A 407 26.61 -22.49 25.48
N ARG A 408 27.52 -21.55 25.79
CA ARG A 408 28.95 -21.85 25.86
C ARG A 408 29.32 -22.63 27.12
N LEU A 409 28.70 -22.30 28.26
CA LEU A 409 28.89 -23.03 29.52
C LEU A 409 28.33 -24.45 29.50
N ALA A 410 27.38 -24.77 28.61
CA ALA A 410 26.95 -26.15 28.40
C ALA A 410 28.09 -27.07 27.89
N THR A 411 29.14 -26.50 27.29
CA THR A 411 30.26 -27.24 26.68
C THR A 411 31.62 -26.96 27.32
N ALA A 412 31.73 -25.98 28.23
CA ALA A 412 33.00 -25.54 28.80
C ALA A 412 32.83 -25.10 30.27
N GLN A 413 33.88 -25.27 31.08
CA GLN A 413 33.87 -24.89 32.50
C GLN A 413 33.95 -23.38 32.74
N ALA A 414 34.58 -22.65 31.82
CA ALA A 414 34.71 -21.20 31.82
C ALA A 414 34.73 -20.67 30.39
N PHE A 415 34.25 -19.44 30.19
CA PHE A 415 34.12 -18.78 28.90
C PHE A 415 34.33 -17.27 29.05
N SER A 416 35.09 -16.68 28.13
CA SER A 416 35.31 -15.22 28.07
C SER A 416 35.27 -14.74 26.62
N LEU A 417 34.57 -13.64 26.38
CA LEU A 417 34.56 -12.88 25.14
C LEU A 417 34.79 -11.41 25.44
N THR A 418 35.67 -10.78 24.67
CA THR A 418 36.00 -9.37 24.82
C THR A 418 35.90 -8.64 23.49
N SER A 419 35.38 -7.43 23.54
CA SER A 419 35.31 -6.46 22.45
C SER A 419 35.68 -5.08 23.01
N PRO A 420 35.84 -4.04 22.18
CA PRO A 420 36.32 -2.74 22.64
C PRO A 420 35.48 -2.10 23.75
N ASN A 421 34.15 -2.31 23.74
CA ASN A 421 33.21 -1.70 24.70
C ASN A 421 32.42 -2.73 25.55
N ILE A 422 32.56 -4.04 25.27
CA ILE A 422 31.84 -5.10 25.99
C ILE A 422 32.81 -6.23 26.35
N ALA A 423 32.80 -6.65 27.62
CA ALA A 423 33.43 -7.88 28.08
C ALA A 423 32.38 -8.81 28.71
N LEU A 424 32.37 -10.07 28.30
CA LEU A 424 31.45 -11.11 28.75
C LEU A 424 32.25 -12.28 29.29
N GLU A 425 32.10 -12.61 30.57
CA GLU A 425 32.76 -13.76 31.19
C GLU A 425 31.75 -14.59 31.97
N ALA A 426 31.89 -15.92 31.88
CA ALA A 426 30.97 -16.86 32.47
C ALA A 426 31.76 -18.07 33.03
N HIS A 427 31.36 -18.53 34.21
CA HIS A 427 32.02 -19.63 34.93
C HIS A 427 30.99 -20.61 35.48
N THR A 428 31.27 -21.90 35.36
CA THR A 428 30.50 -22.95 36.06
C THR A 428 31.01 -23.05 37.50
N VAL A 429 30.10 -22.93 38.46
CA VAL A 429 30.42 -23.00 39.88
C VAL A 429 29.68 -24.17 40.51
N ARG A 430 30.40 -25.03 41.23
CA ARG A 430 29.80 -26.12 42.02
C ARG A 430 29.38 -25.56 43.38
N ALA A 431 28.10 -25.69 43.73
CA ALA A 431 27.51 -25.13 44.94
C ALA A 431 28.21 -25.59 46.24
N ASN A 432 28.78 -26.80 46.23
CA ASN A 432 29.42 -27.40 47.41
C ASN A 432 30.85 -26.89 47.68
N ASP A 433 31.53 -26.30 46.68
CA ASP A 433 32.95 -25.91 46.73
C ASP A 433 33.16 -24.38 46.60
N TRP A 434 32.09 -23.57 46.66
CA TRP A 434 32.16 -22.15 46.37
C TRP A 434 32.40 -21.28 47.62
N ASN A 435 33.59 -20.70 47.73
CA ASN A 435 33.98 -19.80 48.82
C ASN A 435 34.06 -18.32 48.43
N GLY A 436 33.80 -17.99 47.16
CA GLY A 436 33.80 -16.62 46.64
C GLY A 436 34.35 -16.49 45.22
N MET A 437 34.12 -15.32 44.62
CA MET A 437 34.63 -14.94 43.30
C MET A 437 35.20 -13.52 43.36
N THR A 438 36.36 -13.30 42.73
CA THR A 438 36.96 -11.98 42.57
C THR A 438 37.10 -11.68 41.09
N CYS A 439 36.53 -10.57 40.64
CA CYS A 439 36.60 -10.12 39.24
C CYS A 439 37.39 -8.82 39.14
N MET A 440 38.19 -8.69 38.09
CA MET A 440 38.98 -7.50 37.77
C MET A 440 38.70 -7.09 36.33
N LEU A 441 38.35 -5.81 36.12
CA LEU A 441 38.25 -5.17 34.82
C LEU A 441 39.38 -4.15 34.69
N PHE A 442 40.21 -4.27 33.66
CA PHE A 442 41.24 -3.28 33.36
C PHE A 442 41.36 -3.05 31.85
N GLN A 443 41.75 -1.84 31.48
CA GLN A 443 41.92 -1.42 30.10
C GLN A 443 43.41 -1.17 29.86
N ARG A 444 44.04 -1.89 28.92
CA ARG A 444 45.43 -1.61 28.54
C ARG A 444 45.47 -0.55 27.44
N PRO A 445 46.24 0.54 27.59
CA PRO A 445 46.59 1.39 26.45
C PRO A 445 47.61 0.62 25.58
N SER A 446 47.36 0.56 24.26
CA SER A 446 48.29 -0.06 23.31
C SER A 446 49.59 0.76 23.22
N PRO A 447 50.77 0.12 23.20
CA PRO A 447 52.05 0.83 23.17
C PRO A 447 52.46 1.13 21.72
N GLU A 448 51.65 1.85 20.94
CA GLU A 448 52.11 2.42 19.66
C GLU A 448 51.15 3.51 19.17
N ARG A 449 51.71 4.68 18.83
CA ARG A 449 50.96 5.87 18.41
C ARG A 449 50.35 5.68 17.01
N THR A 450 49.19 5.04 16.93
CA THR A 450 48.26 5.16 15.79
C THR A 450 46.83 5.37 16.30
N PRO A 451 46.06 6.33 15.77
CA PRO A 451 44.75 6.72 16.31
C PRO A 451 43.61 5.78 15.85
N SER A 452 43.85 4.47 15.79
CA SER A 452 42.84 3.50 15.35
C SER A 452 43.02 2.04 15.82
N GLN A 453 43.91 1.73 16.79
CA GLN A 453 44.06 0.36 17.30
C GLN A 453 43.88 0.21 18.82
N ASP A 454 42.76 -0.46 19.14
CA ASP A 454 42.45 -1.36 20.25
C ASP A 454 42.61 -0.85 21.69
N ARG A 455 41.52 -0.24 22.18
CA ARG A 455 41.14 -0.28 23.59
C ARG A 455 40.72 -1.72 23.94
N GLN A 456 41.66 -2.54 24.38
CA GLN A 456 41.34 -3.92 24.76
C GLN A 456 40.90 -3.99 26.23
N LEU A 457 39.59 -4.14 26.44
CA LEU A 457 39.01 -4.44 27.76
C LEU A 457 39.44 -5.85 28.17
N THR A 458 40.12 -5.97 29.31
CA THR A 458 40.42 -7.26 29.93
C THR A 458 39.58 -7.42 31.18
N PHE A 459 38.63 -8.37 31.13
CA PHE A 459 37.83 -8.78 32.27
C PHE A 459 38.20 -10.21 32.65
N LYS A 460 38.58 -10.42 33.92
CA LYS A 460 38.93 -11.74 34.46
C LYS A 460 38.33 -11.95 35.84
N CYS A 461 37.63 -13.05 36.01
CA CYS A 461 37.07 -13.53 37.26
C CYS A 461 37.78 -14.80 37.72
N ASN A 462 38.16 -14.86 38.99
CA ASN A 462 38.77 -16.03 39.60
C ASN A 462 37.89 -16.56 40.75
N THR A 463 37.60 -17.86 40.74
CA THR A 463 36.84 -18.57 41.78
C THR A 463 37.80 -19.21 42.76
N THR A 464 37.65 -18.96 44.06
CA THR A 464 38.54 -19.53 45.09
C THR A 464 37.89 -20.71 45.81
N SER A 465 38.64 -21.81 45.97
CA SER A 465 38.24 -22.99 46.77
C SER A 465 39.00 -23.11 48.10
N SER A 466 40.07 -22.35 48.35
CA SER A 466 40.82 -22.37 49.61
C SER A 466 40.98 -20.96 50.22
N PHE A 467 40.75 -20.86 51.53
CA PHE A 467 40.77 -19.61 52.30
C PHE A 467 42.20 -19.11 52.64
N SER A 468 43.24 -19.86 52.27
CA SER A 468 44.60 -19.67 52.80
C SER A 468 45.56 -18.85 51.92
N SER A 469 45.12 -18.25 50.81
CA SER A 469 45.99 -17.44 49.95
C SER A 469 45.60 -15.95 49.86
N ILE A 470 44.75 -15.45 50.76
CA ILE A 470 44.31 -14.04 50.75
C ILE A 470 45.29 -13.08 51.46
N LEU A 471 46.41 -13.56 52.04
CA LEU A 471 47.37 -12.67 52.72
C LEU A 471 48.82 -12.64 52.21
N HIS A 472 49.26 -13.50 51.30
CA HIS A 472 50.64 -13.46 50.80
C HIS A 472 50.74 -13.97 49.36
N LYS A 473 50.43 -13.09 48.40
CA LYS A 473 51.04 -13.03 47.05
C LYS A 473 50.50 -11.82 46.28
N VAL A 474 50.69 -10.63 46.87
CA VAL A 474 51.01 -9.46 46.06
C VAL A 474 52.53 -9.53 45.93
N ASP A 475 53.03 -10.33 44.99
CA ASP A 475 54.46 -10.31 44.67
C ASP A 475 54.71 -9.03 43.87
N GLN A 476 55.55 -8.18 44.44
CA GLN A 476 55.86 -6.81 44.04
C GLN A 476 56.82 -6.75 42.84
N ARG A 477 56.87 -7.77 41.99
CA ARG A 477 57.81 -7.84 40.87
C ARG A 477 57.02 -7.81 39.56
N ASP A 478 57.36 -6.81 38.74
CA ASP A 478 56.77 -6.42 37.45
C ASP A 478 55.58 -5.45 37.49
N VAL A 479 55.60 -4.49 38.43
CA VAL A 479 54.90 -3.20 38.25
C VAL A 479 55.91 -2.14 37.80
N PRO A 480 56.02 -1.79 36.51
CA PRO A 480 56.55 -0.49 36.16
C PRO A 480 55.53 0.55 36.61
N ALA A 481 56.01 1.54 37.37
CA ALA A 481 55.20 2.59 37.95
C ALA A 481 54.33 3.31 36.90
N CYS A 482 53.02 3.05 36.93
CA CYS A 482 52.02 3.89 36.28
C CYS A 482 51.34 4.77 37.35
N PRO A 483 51.14 6.06 37.09
CA PRO A 483 50.48 6.96 38.02
C PRO A 483 48.98 6.64 38.10
N GLN A 484 48.50 6.49 39.33
CA GLN A 484 47.11 6.53 39.81
C GLN A 484 45.98 6.40 38.76
N ASP A 485 45.60 5.16 38.43
CA ASP A 485 44.28 4.80 37.87
C ASP A 485 43.59 3.81 38.83
N PRO A 486 42.26 3.85 39.01
CA PRO A 486 41.58 3.10 40.06
C PRO A 486 41.49 1.61 39.70
N VAL A 487 42.24 0.77 40.42
CA VAL A 487 42.03 -0.69 40.44
C VAL A 487 40.75 -0.98 41.22
N ILE A 488 39.66 -1.31 40.53
CA ILE A 488 38.42 -1.74 41.18
C ILE A 488 38.64 -3.16 41.74
N THR A 489 38.79 -3.25 43.06
CA THR A 489 38.93 -4.53 43.78
C THR A 489 37.59 -4.86 44.44
N LEU A 490 36.78 -5.72 43.83
CA LEU A 490 35.52 -6.20 44.43
C LEU A 490 35.85 -7.25 45.51
N ARG A 491 35.63 -6.95 46.81
CA ARG A 491 35.85 -7.86 47.94
C ARG A 491 34.55 -8.21 48.66
N ARG A 492 34.37 -9.51 48.95
CA ARG A 492 33.27 -10.18 49.68
C ARG A 492 31.92 -10.24 48.96
N PHE A 493 31.54 -11.44 48.51
CA PHE A 493 30.16 -11.81 48.19
C PHE A 493 29.75 -13.00 49.05
N ALA A 494 28.83 -12.79 50.00
CA ALA A 494 28.06 -13.89 50.60
C ALA A 494 26.78 -14.03 49.77
N LEU A 495 26.70 -15.02 48.88
CA LEU A 495 25.49 -15.28 48.11
C LEU A 495 24.39 -15.78 49.06
N ARG A 496 23.48 -14.88 49.47
CA ARG A 496 22.09 -15.29 49.68
C ARG A 496 21.43 -15.38 48.32
N VAL A 497 20.79 -16.52 48.08
CA VAL A 497 20.08 -16.88 46.84
C VAL A 497 19.30 -15.68 46.29
N GLY A 498 19.64 -15.24 45.08
CA GLY A 498 18.82 -14.29 44.30
C GLY A 498 19.28 -12.83 44.16
N CYS A 499 20.56 -12.47 44.26
CA CYS A 499 21.00 -11.08 44.05
C CYS A 499 21.80 -10.85 42.75
N GLN A 500 21.31 -9.90 41.96
CA GLN A 500 21.96 -9.26 40.82
C GLN A 500 22.90 -8.13 41.34
N VAL A 501 24.21 -8.19 41.06
CA VAL A 501 25.22 -7.13 41.31
C VAL A 501 25.36 -6.15 40.12
N HIS A 502 24.99 -4.88 40.32
CA HIS A 502 25.20 -3.78 39.37
C HIS A 502 26.22 -2.77 39.95
N ALA A 503 27.25 -2.38 39.19
CA ALA A 503 28.24 -1.35 39.56
C ALA A 503 28.16 -0.10 38.67
N CYS A 504 27.63 1.02 39.18
CA CYS A 504 27.51 2.30 38.43
C CYS A 504 28.76 3.17 38.58
N TRP A 505 29.10 3.95 37.55
CA TRP A 505 30.02 5.09 37.64
C TRP A 505 29.21 6.39 37.79
N GLU A 506 29.45 7.16 38.86
CA GLU A 506 28.91 8.51 39.03
C GLU A 506 30.01 9.57 38.81
N PRO A 507 29.79 10.61 37.99
CA PRO A 507 30.69 11.75 37.93
C PRO A 507 30.34 12.75 39.04
N GLN A 508 31.21 12.87 40.06
CA GLN A 508 31.12 13.96 41.03
C GLN A 508 31.79 15.23 40.47
N PRO A 509 31.23 16.43 40.71
CA PRO A 509 31.81 17.68 40.24
C PRO A 509 33.05 18.00 41.09
N GLY A 510 34.21 17.58 40.58
CA GLY A 510 35.50 17.82 41.23
C GLY A 510 36.45 16.63 41.16
N GLY A 511 36.88 16.26 39.94
CA GLY A 511 38.16 15.59 39.67
C GLY A 511 38.52 14.27 40.38
N ARG A 512 37.63 13.64 41.15
CA ARG A 512 37.84 12.33 41.78
C ARG A 512 36.58 11.48 41.61
N THR A 513 36.67 10.42 40.82
CA THR A 513 35.63 9.41 40.66
C THR A 513 35.71 8.40 41.81
N SER A 514 34.57 8.12 42.45
CA SER A 514 34.39 7.06 43.43
C SER A 514 33.12 6.28 43.10
N ALA A 515 33.14 4.95 43.25
CA ALA A 515 32.02 4.08 42.96
C ALA A 515 31.08 3.99 44.19
N VAL A 516 29.78 4.13 43.98
CA VAL A 516 28.74 4.00 45.01
C VAL A 516 27.79 2.86 44.65
N GLU A 517 27.51 1.96 45.61
CA GLU A 517 26.61 0.81 45.45
C GLU A 517 25.16 1.18 45.84
N TYR A 518 24.18 0.74 45.04
CA TYR A 518 22.75 0.79 45.39
C TYR A 518 22.19 -0.60 45.66
N PHE A 519 21.50 -0.77 46.79
CA PHE A 519 20.66 -1.93 47.11
C PHE A 519 19.18 -1.55 46.96
N SER A 520 18.41 -2.27 46.14
CA SER A 520 16.95 -2.08 46.07
C SER A 520 16.24 -3.16 46.89
N ARG A 521 15.39 -2.73 47.83
CA ARG A 521 14.39 -3.55 48.57
C ARG A 521 12.99 -3.12 48.13
N ASP A 522 12.19 -4.10 47.71
CA ASP A 522 10.73 -4.21 47.55
C ASP A 522 9.80 -2.99 47.25
N PRO A 523 8.74 -3.17 46.43
CA PRO A 523 8.00 -2.10 45.74
C PRO A 523 6.67 -1.68 46.42
N ALA A 524 6.62 -1.56 47.75
CA ALA A 524 5.35 -1.34 48.47
C ALA A 524 5.27 -0.13 49.43
N SER A 525 6.21 0.82 49.40
CA SER A 525 6.09 2.03 50.24
C SER A 525 6.72 3.28 49.62
N ALA A 526 5.94 4.06 48.86
CA ALA A 526 6.33 5.41 48.47
C ALA A 526 5.11 6.37 48.50
N PRO A 527 5.17 7.49 49.24
CA PRO A 527 4.16 8.53 49.22
C PRO A 527 4.25 9.45 47.98
N SER A 528 3.13 10.10 47.68
CA SER A 528 2.70 10.64 46.39
C SER A 528 3.26 12.01 45.96
N HIS A 529 4.45 12.43 46.39
CA HIS A 529 4.95 13.79 46.08
C HIS A 529 6.40 13.92 45.54
N LEU A 530 7.01 12.83 45.04
CA LEU A 530 8.35 12.88 44.41
C LEU A 530 8.37 12.44 42.93
N ARG A 531 7.30 12.76 42.19
CA ARG A 531 7.34 12.82 40.72
C ARG A 531 8.00 14.15 40.36
N HIS A 532 9.26 14.16 39.88
CA HIS A 532 9.82 15.13 38.89
C HIS A 532 11.35 15.06 38.65
N TYR A 533 12.07 14.02 39.07
CA TYR A 533 13.47 13.79 38.64
C TYR A 533 13.76 12.30 38.41
N TYR A 534 13.36 11.79 37.24
CA TYR A 534 13.82 10.51 36.66
C TYR A 534 13.89 10.66 35.14
N HIS A 535 14.82 11.48 34.67
CA HIS A 535 15.24 11.47 33.28
C HIS A 535 16.75 11.66 33.26
N THR A 536 17.42 10.90 32.39
CA THR A 536 18.88 10.74 32.24
C THR A 536 19.57 9.93 33.35
N LEU A 537 19.48 8.60 33.27
CA LEU A 537 20.53 7.71 33.80
C LEU A 537 20.81 6.57 32.81
N LEU A 538 21.92 6.77 32.10
CA LEU A 538 22.79 5.86 31.36
C LEU A 538 22.31 4.43 31.07
N CYS A 539 22.23 4.14 29.77
CA CYS A 539 22.67 2.86 29.21
C CYS A 539 24.11 2.57 29.63
N LEU A 540 24.31 1.71 30.62
CA LEU A 540 25.44 0.77 30.72
C LEU A 540 25.41 0.17 32.11
N LEU A 541 24.80 -1.01 32.25
CA LEU A 541 25.04 -1.88 33.40
C LEU A 541 24.32 -3.22 33.33
N THR A 542 25.06 -4.26 32.96
CA THR A 542 24.75 -5.61 33.45
C THR A 542 26.04 -6.43 33.51
N ILE A 543 26.59 -6.53 34.73
CA ILE A 543 27.12 -7.80 35.24
C ILE A 543 25.88 -8.69 35.50
N ILE A 544 26.06 -10.01 35.70
CA ILE A 544 25.15 -10.98 36.38
C ILE A 544 24.77 -12.24 35.57
N VAL A 545 25.52 -13.29 35.91
CA VAL A 545 25.19 -14.68 36.30
C VAL A 545 23.70 -15.10 36.40
N SER A 546 23.32 -16.18 35.67
CA SER A 546 22.53 -17.33 36.19
C SER A 546 22.18 -18.37 35.11
N TYR A 547 22.47 -19.67 35.35
CA TYR A 547 21.43 -20.72 35.44
C TYR A 547 21.96 -22.02 36.11
N ILE A 548 21.14 -22.58 37.00
CA ILE A 548 21.31 -23.84 37.74
C ILE A 548 20.64 -24.96 36.97
N HIS A 549 21.34 -26.09 36.79
CA HIS A 549 20.79 -27.31 36.20
C HIS A 549 19.70 -27.90 37.12
N HIS A 550 18.47 -28.04 36.64
CA HIS A 550 17.42 -28.77 37.35
C HIS A 550 17.27 -30.17 36.74
N HIS A 551 17.83 -31.18 37.41
CA HIS A 551 17.28 -32.53 37.37
C HIS A 551 16.64 -32.78 38.75
N ARG A 552 15.32 -32.96 38.75
CA ARG A 552 14.56 -33.45 39.90
C ARG A 552 15.18 -34.74 40.43
N SER A 553 15.33 -34.86 41.76
CA SER A 553 14.76 -36.00 42.49
C SER A 553 14.74 -35.78 44.02
N VAL A 554 13.55 -36.04 44.57
CA VAL A 554 13.20 -36.48 45.95
C VAL A 554 13.12 -35.47 47.12
N ARG A 555 11.84 -35.30 47.51
CA ARG A 555 11.18 -34.93 48.79
C ARG A 555 11.32 -33.52 49.35
#